data_AF-A0A6A5GID0-F1
#
_entry.id   AF-A0A6A5GID0-F1
#
_cell.length_a   1.000
_cell.length_b   1.000
_cell.length_c   1.000
_cell.angle_alpha   90.00
_cell.angle_beta   90.00
_cell.angle_gamma   90.00
#
_symmetry.space_group_name_H-M   'P 1'
#
loop_
_entity.id
_entity.type
_entity.pdbx_description
1 polymer ?
#
loop_
_entity_poly.entity_id
_entity_poly.type
_entity_poly.pdbx_seq_one_letter_code
_entity_poly.pdbx_strand_id
1 'polypeptide(L)'
;MTTAPRADPEFQRSSILYEFLRGKSEFDSYLSFCEVMGEDTKGYREFDYWFTRFSNGNFGLVDEENAVRSIRYLMDLPVEIIGRIVDFVTWKDV
;
A
#
# COMPACT_ATOMS: atom_id res chain seq x y z
N MET A 1 -21.96 -10.16 9.11
CA MET A 1 -21.68 -10.47 7.70
C MET A 1 -20.21 -10.83 7.62
N THR A 2 -19.87 -12.09 7.44
CA THR A 2 -18.48 -12.56 7.43
C THR A 2 -17.93 -12.37 6.02
N THR A 3 -17.06 -11.38 5.82
CA THR A 3 -16.31 -11.24 4.56
C THR A 3 -15.41 -12.45 4.39
N ALA A 4 -15.20 -12.91 3.15
CA ALA A 4 -14.33 -14.04 2.89
C ALA A 4 -12.94 -13.79 3.51
N PRO A 5 -12.26 -14.80 4.10
CA PRO A 5 -10.96 -14.61 4.76
C PRO A 5 -9.92 -13.91 3.88
N ARG A 6 -10.00 -14.11 2.56
CA ARG A 6 -9.11 -13.49 1.56
C ARG A 6 -9.28 -11.98 1.43
N ALA A 7 -10.44 -11.42 1.80
CA ALA A 7 -10.70 -9.99 1.77
C ALA A 7 -10.26 -9.28 3.07
N ASP A 8 -9.91 -10.03 4.12
CA ASP A 8 -9.48 -9.46 5.40
C ASP A 8 -8.08 -8.82 5.29
N PRO A 9 -7.92 -7.51 5.58
CA PRO A 9 -6.64 -6.82 5.42
C PRO A 9 -5.49 -7.43 6.19
N GLU A 10 -5.70 -7.91 7.41
CA GLU A 10 -4.65 -8.51 8.23
C GLU A 10 -4.22 -9.87 7.68
N PHE A 11 -5.18 -10.68 7.20
CA PHE A 11 -4.90 -11.91 6.49
C PHE A 11 -4.08 -11.68 5.22
N GLN A 12 -4.43 -10.66 4.42
CA GLN A 12 -3.66 -10.32 3.23
C GLN A 12 -2.23 -9.92 3.59
N ARG A 13 -2.04 -9.04 4.58
CA ARG A 13 -0.72 -8.58 5.01
C ARG A 13 0.13 -9.70 5.60
N SER A 14 -0.49 -10.61 6.35
CA SER A 14 0.17 -11.83 6.85
C SER A 14 0.66 -12.71 5.71
N SER A 15 -0.13 -12.84 4.65
CA SER A 15 0.24 -13.59 3.44
C SER A 15 1.41 -12.92 2.69
N ILE A 16 1.45 -11.58 2.64
CA ILE A 16 2.58 -10.84 2.05
C ILE A 16 3.85 -11.04 2.88
N LEU A 17 3.74 -11.00 4.22
CA LEU A 17 4.87 -11.27 5.12
C LEU A 17 5.40 -12.69 4.93
N TYR A 18 4.49 -13.67 4.78
CA TYR A 18 4.87 -15.05 4.48
C TYR A 18 5.67 -15.15 3.18
N GLU A 19 5.23 -14.50 2.09
CA GLU A 19 5.98 -14.51 0.83
C GLU A 19 7.34 -13.81 0.95
N PHE A 20 7.43 -12.69 1.67
CA PHE A 20 8.71 -12.02 1.98
C PHE A 20 9.68 -12.97 2.70
N LEU A 21 9.22 -13.69 3.72
CA LEU A 21 10.04 -14.62 4.50
C LEU A 21 10.52 -15.84 3.70
N ARG A 22 9.86 -16.16 2.57
CA ARG A 22 10.33 -17.21 1.65
C ARG A 22 11.55 -16.78 0.83
N GLY A 23 11.91 -15.50 0.83
CA GLY A 23 13.14 -15.00 0.21
C GLY A 23 13.13 -15.00 -1.33
N LYS A 24 11.96 -15.03 -1.96
CA LYS A 24 11.83 -14.84 -3.41
C LYS A 24 12.02 -13.36 -3.77
N SER A 25 12.22 -13.07 -5.06
CA SER A 25 12.13 -11.70 -5.55
C SER A 25 10.75 -11.11 -5.25
N GLU A 26 10.64 -9.79 -5.15
CA GLU A 26 9.36 -9.12 -4.88
C GLU A 26 8.30 -9.48 -5.92
N PHE A 27 8.67 -9.48 -7.21
CA PHE A 27 7.73 -9.77 -8.29
C PHE A 27 7.28 -11.24 -8.28
N ASP A 28 8.19 -12.18 -8.05
CA ASP A 28 7.82 -13.61 -7.92
C ASP A 28 6.94 -13.87 -6.69
N SER A 29 7.18 -13.11 -5.62
CA SER A 29 6.37 -13.12 -4.41
C SER A 29 4.95 -12.61 -4.68
N TYR A 30 4.81 -11.53 -5.48
CA TYR A 30 3.52 -11.00 -5.90
C TYR A 30 2.73 -12.00 -6.74
N LEU A 31 3.36 -12.64 -7.73
CA LEU A 31 2.70 -13.66 -8.55
C LEU A 31 2.20 -14.84 -7.69
N SER A 32 3.06 -15.35 -6.80
CA SER A 32 2.71 -16.41 -5.83
C SER A 32 1.54 -16.00 -4.93
N PHE A 33 1.55 -14.74 -4.45
CA PHE A 33 0.46 -14.17 -3.66
C PHE A 33 -0.86 -14.11 -4.46
N CYS A 34 -0.82 -13.62 -5.71
CA CYS A 34 -1.99 -13.54 -6.58
C CYS A 34 -2.59 -14.92 -6.90
N GLU A 35 -1.75 -15.93 -7.12
CA GLU A 35 -2.22 -17.31 -7.34
C GLU A 35 -3.05 -17.85 -6.16
N VAL A 36 -2.69 -17.50 -4.92
CA VAL A 36 -3.38 -17.97 -3.70
C VAL A 36 -4.64 -17.14 -3.40
N MET A 37 -4.57 -15.84 -3.65
CA MET A 37 -5.57 -14.87 -3.21
C MET A 37 -6.68 -14.62 -4.25
N GLY A 38 -6.43 -14.90 -5.53
CA GLY A 38 -7.42 -14.77 -6.60
C GLY A 38 -7.89 -13.33 -6.82
N GLU A 39 -9.15 -13.15 -7.24
CA GLU A 39 -9.72 -11.83 -7.56
C GLU A 39 -9.80 -10.86 -6.36
N ASP A 40 -9.72 -11.37 -5.13
CA ASP A 40 -9.78 -10.58 -3.90
C ASP A 40 -8.43 -9.89 -3.56
N THR A 41 -7.40 -10.05 -4.38
CA THR A 41 -6.10 -9.39 -4.14
C THR A 41 -6.22 -7.87 -4.17
N LYS A 42 -5.66 -7.23 -3.15
CA LYS A 42 -5.28 -5.82 -3.29
C LYS A 42 -4.23 -5.70 -4.39
N GLY A 43 -4.38 -4.69 -5.24
CA GLY A 43 -3.50 -4.48 -6.38
C GLY A 43 -2.03 -4.30 -5.97
N TYR A 44 -1.13 -4.47 -6.94
CA TYR A 44 0.32 -4.46 -6.76
C TYR A 44 0.86 -3.34 -5.87
N ARG A 45 0.31 -2.12 -5.95
CA ARG A 45 0.75 -0.98 -5.11
C ARG A 45 0.65 -1.25 -3.62
N GLU A 46 -0.41 -1.91 -3.17
CA GLU A 46 -0.55 -2.24 -1.74
C GLU A 46 0.41 -3.38 -1.38
N PHE A 47 0.58 -4.36 -2.28
CA PHE A 47 1.55 -5.44 -2.09
C PHE A 47 2.98 -4.90 -1.91
N ASP A 48 3.47 -4.10 -2.86
CA ASP A 48 4.79 -3.47 -2.85
C ASP A 48 4.99 -2.67 -1.56
N TYR A 49 4.00 -1.85 -1.19
CA TYR A 49 4.07 -1.07 0.04
C TYR A 49 4.32 -1.93 1.29
N TRP A 50 3.61 -3.04 1.47
CA TRP A 50 3.83 -3.94 2.61
C TRP A 50 5.14 -4.72 2.49
N PHE A 51 5.46 -5.22 1.29
CA PHE A 51 6.69 -5.96 1.03
C PHE A 51 7.93 -5.09 1.32
N THR A 52 7.95 -3.86 0.85
CA THR A 52 8.98 -2.85 1.11
C THR A 52 9.04 -2.48 2.60
N ARG A 53 7.92 -2.45 3.31
CA ARG A 53 7.93 -2.21 4.77
C ARG A 53 8.59 -3.37 5.53
N PHE A 54 8.31 -4.62 5.13
CA PHE A 54 8.94 -5.81 5.70
C PHE A 54 10.43 -5.89 5.38
N SER A 55 10.84 -5.51 4.17
CA SER A 55 12.27 -5.47 3.79
C SER A 55 13.06 -4.44 4.61
N ASN A 56 12.41 -3.36 5.06
CA ASN A 56 12.97 -2.37 5.98
C ASN A 56 12.95 -2.81 7.47
N GLY A 57 12.55 -4.05 7.76
CA GLY A 57 12.57 -4.63 9.11
C GLY A 57 11.36 -4.30 9.99
N ASN A 58 10.31 -3.67 9.44
CA ASN A 58 9.08 -3.41 10.19
C ASN A 58 8.03 -4.47 9.84
N PHE A 59 7.87 -5.46 10.73
CA PHE A 59 6.99 -6.63 10.55
C PHE A 59 5.58 -6.46 11.12
N GLY A 60 5.21 -5.26 11.58
CA GLY A 60 3.86 -4.97 12.03
C GLY A 60 2.86 -5.13 10.89
N LEU A 61 1.72 -5.78 11.14
CA LEU A 61 0.63 -5.95 10.16
C LEU A 61 -0.37 -4.78 10.17
N VAL A 62 -0.15 -3.80 11.04
CA VAL A 62 -0.93 -2.58 11.15
C VAL A 62 0.02 -1.41 10.99
N ASP A 63 -0.40 -0.42 10.21
CA ASP A 63 0.30 0.85 10.10
C ASP A 63 -0.54 1.96 10.70
N GLU A 64 -0.29 2.21 11.97
CA GLU A 64 -0.93 3.29 12.71
C GLU A 64 -0.53 4.66 12.13
N GLU A 65 0.67 4.80 11.56
CA GLU A 65 1.16 6.05 10.99
C GLU A 65 0.52 6.35 9.62
N ASN A 66 0.38 5.35 8.75
CA ASN A 66 -0.35 5.48 7.48
C ASN A 66 -1.86 5.67 7.70
N ALA A 67 -2.44 5.03 8.73
CA ALA A 67 -3.83 5.28 9.10
C ALA A 67 -4.08 6.77 9.44
N VAL A 68 -3.06 7.47 9.93
CA VAL A 68 -3.10 8.92 10.22
C VAL A 68 -2.74 9.77 8.99
N ARG A 69 -1.88 9.28 8.09
CA ARG A 69 -1.37 10.00 6.89
C ARG A 69 -2.29 9.90 5.66
N SER A 70 -3.59 9.64 5.80
CA SER A 70 -4.50 9.22 4.72
C SER A 70 -4.75 10.21 3.55
N ILE A 71 -3.93 11.26 3.39
CA ILE A 71 -3.86 12.06 2.18
C ILE A 71 -3.09 11.26 1.13
N ARG A 72 -3.80 10.55 0.25
CA ARG A 72 -3.22 9.66 -0.78
C ARG A 72 -3.13 10.34 -2.15
N TYR A 73 -3.96 11.35 -2.38
CA TYR A 73 -4.06 12.10 -3.62
C TYR A 73 -3.94 13.61 -3.35
N LEU A 74 -3.54 14.37 -4.37
CA LEU A 74 -3.54 15.83 -4.32
C LEU A 74 -4.92 16.37 -3.90
N MET A 75 -5.99 15.71 -4.34
CA MET A 75 -7.38 16.06 -4.03
C MET A 75 -7.78 15.80 -2.57
N ASP A 76 -7.00 15.00 -1.84
CA ASP A 76 -7.24 14.73 -0.41
C ASP A 76 -6.65 15.84 0.48
N LEU A 77 -5.89 16.78 -0.09
CA LEU A 77 -5.37 17.92 0.63
C LEU A 77 -6.45 18.98 0.87
N PRO A 78 -6.42 19.71 1.99
CA PRO A 78 -7.17 20.94 2.14
C PRO A 78 -6.95 21.89 0.96
N VAL A 79 -8.02 22.54 0.51
CA VAL A 79 -8.02 23.38 -0.70
C VAL A 79 -6.96 24.48 -0.65
N GLU A 80 -6.63 24.97 0.54
CA GLU A 80 -5.62 25.99 0.77
C GLU A 80 -4.21 25.50 0.41
N ILE A 81 -3.92 24.21 0.64
CA ILE A 81 -2.62 23.61 0.30
C ILE A 81 -2.55 23.38 -1.21
N ILE A 82 -3.64 22.91 -1.82
CA ILE A 82 -3.73 22.73 -3.28
C ILE A 82 -3.48 24.08 -3.98
N GLY A 83 -4.12 25.15 -3.52
CA GLY A 83 -3.92 26.51 -4.05
C GLY A 83 -2.45 26.92 -4.03
N ARG A 84 -1.74 26.73 -2.91
CA ARG A 84 -0.30 27.03 -2.81
C ARG A 84 0.57 26.25 -3.78
N ILE A 85 0.23 24.98 -4.03
CA ILE A 85 0.97 24.14 -5.00
C ILE A 85 0.74 24.66 -6.42
N VAL A 86 -0.50 24.98 -6.78
CA VAL A 86 -0.85 25.53 -8.10
C VAL A 86 -0.16 26.88 -8.32
N ASP A 87 -0.16 27.77 -7.33
CA ASP A 87 0.54 29.05 -7.41
C ASP A 87 2.05 28.88 -7.63
N PHE A 88 2.66 27.89 -6.97
CA PHE A 88 4.08 27.59 -7.13
C PHE A 88 4.42 27.04 -8.53
N VAL A 89 3.54 26.21 -9.10
CA VAL A 89 3.74 25.64 -10.45
C VAL A 89 3.52 26.70 -11.52
N THR A 90 2.46 27.50 -11.42
CA THR A 90 2.14 28.57 -12.38
C THR A 90 3.19 29.68 -12.41
N TRP A 91 3.91 29.93 -11.32
CA TRP A 91 5.03 30.87 -11.27
C TRP A 91 6.22 30.48 -12.16
N LYS A 92 6.40 29.19 -12.49
CA LYS A 92 7.54 28.75 -13.33
C LYS A 92 7.29 28.87 -14.84
N ASP A 93 6.07 29.19 -15.25
CA ASP A 93 5.67 29.32 -16.65
C ASP A 93 5.53 30.79 -17.12
N VAL A 94 6.03 31.75 -16.34
CA VAL A 94 6.08 33.21 -16.63
C VAL A 94 7.51 33.72 -16.58
#